data_AF-A0A9X7T3P5-F1
#
_entry.id   AF-A0A9X7T3P5-F1
#
_cell.length_a   1.000
_cell.length_b   1.000
_cell.length_c   1.000
_cell.angle_alpha   90.00
_cell.angle_beta   90.00
_cell.angle_gamma   90.00
#
_symmetry.space_group_name_H-M   'P 1'
#
loop_
_entity.id
_entity.type
_entity.pdbx_description
1 polymer ?
#
loop_
_entity_poly.entity_id
_entity_poly.type
_entity_poly.pdbx_seq_one_letter_code
_entity_poly.pdbx_strand_id
1 'polypeptide(L)'
;MKKWPVLIVVLAVVSSFALGLSFQSPALLPYINQSFLFGLVLLMAGCAVVVTRSGFFTIFLRGFQQLKSFFFRKPRLMDSDLVRGDDPVFAQKKEVAMRAATTLFLSSGTGMIVFSLVLTCFYYL
;
A
#
# COMPACT_ATOMS: atom_id res chain seq x y z
N MET A 1 11.20 -9.73 -14.92
CA MET A 1 10.87 -9.37 -13.52
C MET A 1 11.43 -7.97 -13.25
N LYS A 2 10.60 -7.01 -12.84
CA LYS A 2 11.03 -5.62 -12.57
C LYS A 2 11.93 -5.65 -11.32
N LYS A 3 13.22 -5.27 -11.45
CA LYS A 3 14.23 -5.40 -10.37
C LYS A 3 14.18 -4.30 -9.30
N TRP A 4 13.38 -3.26 -9.55
CA TRP A 4 13.22 -2.09 -8.68
C TRP A 4 12.85 -2.38 -7.22
N PRO A 5 11.88 -3.26 -6.88
CA PRO A 5 11.57 -3.55 -5.48
C PRO A 5 12.71 -4.23 -4.73
N VAL A 6 13.48 -5.09 -5.42
CA VAL A 6 14.69 -5.71 -4.83
C VAL A 6 15.74 -4.66 -4.53
N LEU A 7 15.90 -3.69 -5.44
CA LEU A 7 16.84 -2.58 -5.28
C LEU A 7 16.53 -1.73 -4.04
N ILE A 8 15.24 -1.47 -3.75
CA ILE A 8 14.81 -0.76 -2.55
C ILE A 8 15.21 -1.53 -1.28
N VAL A 9 15.00 -2.85 -1.25
CA VAL A 9 15.37 -3.68 -0.09
C VAL A 9 16.88 -3.74 0.09
N VAL A 10 17.65 -3.92 -0.99
CA VAL A 10 19.12 -3.94 -0.93
C VAL A 10 19.64 -2.60 -0.42
N LEU A 11 19.11 -1.48 -0.92
CA LEU A 11 19.50 -0.15 -0.47
C LEU A 11 19.16 0.09 1.01
N ALA A 12 18.01 -0.42 1.48
CA ALA A 12 17.64 -0.39 2.88
C ALA A 12 18.64 -1.18 3.75
N VAL A 13 19.05 -2.38 3.33
CA VAL A 13 20.03 -3.18 4.08
C VAL A 13 21.39 -2.48 4.13
N VAL A 14 21.90 -2.01 2.99
CA VAL A 14 23.22 -1.33 2.91
C VAL A 14 23.25 -0.06 3.76
N SER A 15 22.20 0.76 3.69
CA SER A 15 22.10 1.99 4.49
C SER A 15 22.00 1.70 6.00
N SER A 16 21.26 0.66 6.39
CA SER A 16 21.18 0.22 7.80
C SER A 16 22.54 -0.17 8.35
N PHE A 17 23.32 -0.90 7.55
CA PHE A 17 24.64 -1.38 7.92
C PHE A 17 25.63 -0.22 8.08
N ALA A 18 25.62 0.74 7.14
CA ALA A 18 26.45 1.94 7.22
C ALA A 18 26.12 2.78 8.46
N LEU A 19 24.84 2.96 8.79
CA LEU A 19 24.41 3.71 9.98
C LEU A 19 24.72 2.96 11.27
N GLY A 20 24.50 1.65 11.32
CA GLY A 20 24.81 0.81 12.49
C GLY A 20 26.29 0.79 12.86
N LEU A 21 27.19 0.95 11.88
CA LEU A 21 28.63 1.06 12.13
C LEU A 21 29.10 2.48 12.53
N SER A 22 28.32 3.52 12.20
CA SER A 22 28.76 4.92 12.31
C SER A 22 28.24 5.64 13.55
N PHE A 23 27.14 5.18 14.15
CA PHE A 23 26.45 5.88 15.25
C PHE A 23 26.50 5.07 16.55
N GLN A 24 26.63 5.76 17.69
CA GLN A 24 26.54 5.16 19.03
C GLN A 24 25.09 4.77 19.36
N SER A 25 24.90 3.65 20.07
CA SER A 25 23.60 3.02 20.37
C SER A 25 22.47 3.97 20.79
N PRO A 26 22.63 4.94 21.72
CA PRO A 26 21.50 5.79 22.14
C PRO A 26 20.95 6.68 21.02
N ALA A 27 21.76 7.03 20.02
CA ALA A 27 21.32 7.85 18.89
C ALA A 27 20.52 7.05 17.84
N LEU A 28 20.60 5.72 17.85
CA LEU A 28 19.94 4.85 16.87
C LEU A 28 18.44 4.66 17.12
N LEU A 29 18.03 4.72 18.39
CA LEU A 29 16.68 4.43 18.86
C LEU A 29 15.57 5.25 18.17
N PRO A 30 15.68 6.59 17.99
CA PRO A 30 14.67 7.36 17.26
C PRO A 30 14.55 6.93 15.79
N TYR A 31 15.68 6.64 15.12
CA TYR A 31 15.67 6.20 13.72
C TYR A 31 15.03 4.82 13.55
N ILE A 32 15.28 3.89 14.49
CA ILE A 32 14.65 2.57 14.54
C ILE A 32 13.13 2.71 14.64
N ASN A 33 12.64 3.51 15.59
CA ASN A 33 11.21 3.66 15.84
C ASN A 33 10.48 4.38 14.70
N GLN A 34 11.06 5.48 14.20
CA GLN A 34 10.45 6.23 13.10
C GLN A 34 10.39 5.42 11.81
N SER A 35 11.48 4.73 11.46
CA SER A 35 11.50 3.86 10.27
C SER A 35 10.53 2.69 10.40
N PHE A 36 10.40 2.07 11.59
CA PHE A 36 9.42 1.03 11.83
C PHE A 36 7.99 1.52 11.63
N LEU A 37 7.64 2.64 12.28
CA LEU A 37 6.30 3.22 12.21
C LEU A 37 5.94 3.63 10.77
N PHE A 38 6.86 4.30 10.07
CA PHE A 38 6.62 4.69 8.68
C PHE A 38 6.50 3.46 7.78
N GLY A 39 7.36 2.46 7.96
CA GLY A 39 7.27 1.18 7.24
C GLY A 39 5.93 0.49 7.43
N LEU A 40 5.41 0.47 8.67
CA LEU A 40 4.13 -0.11 9.03
C LEU A 40 2.96 0.65 8.37
N VAL A 41 2.97 1.98 8.41
CA VAL A 41 1.96 2.81 7.73
C VAL A 41 1.94 2.55 6.22
N LEU A 42 3.10 2.44 5.58
CA LEU A 42 3.19 2.15 4.15
C LEU A 42 2.68 0.75 3.81
N LEU A 43 2.98 -0.26 4.63
CA LEU A 43 2.42 -1.60 4.46
C LEU A 43 0.91 -1.62 4.63
N MET A 44 0.37 -0.94 5.64
CA MET A 44 -1.08 -0.83 5.82
C MET A 44 -1.74 -0.15 4.62
N ALA A 45 -1.16 0.94 4.12
CA ALA A 45 -1.65 1.61 2.91
C ALA A 45 -1.60 0.69 1.68
N GLY A 46 -0.49 -0.02 1.47
CA GLY A 46 -0.34 -0.99 0.39
C GLY A 46 -1.38 -2.11 0.47
N CYS A 47 -1.59 -2.68 1.66
CA CYS A 47 -2.62 -3.69 1.92
C CYS A 47 -4.03 -3.16 1.68
N ALA A 48 -4.33 -1.92 2.10
CA ALA A 48 -5.64 -1.30 1.84
C ALA A 48 -5.92 -1.17 0.33
N VAL A 49 -4.90 -0.82 -0.47
CA VAL A 49 -5.03 -0.80 -1.94
C VAL A 49 -5.26 -2.21 -2.50
N VAL A 50 -4.60 -3.24 -1.97
CA VAL A 50 -4.84 -4.64 -2.37
C VAL A 50 -6.29 -5.06 -2.08
N VAL A 51 -6.79 -4.77 -0.88
CA VAL A 51 -8.15 -5.13 -0.44
C VAL A 51 -9.21 -4.39 -1.25
N THR A 52 -9.01 -3.10 -1.52
CA THR A 52 -9.95 -2.33 -2.36
C THR A 52 -9.97 -2.84 -3.79
N ARG A 53 -8.81 -3.24 -4.32
CA ARG A 53 -8.67 -3.78 -5.68
C ARG A 53 -9.16 -5.22 -5.84
N SER A 54 -9.17 -6.03 -4.78
CA SER A 54 -9.73 -7.40 -4.82
C SER A 54 -11.24 -7.43 -5.07
N GLY A 55 -11.91 -6.28 -5.00
CA GLY A 55 -13.34 -6.18 -5.17
C GLY A 55 -14.12 -6.52 -3.89
N PHE A 56 -13.45 -6.66 -2.73
CA PHE A 56 -14.11 -6.92 -1.44
C PHE A 56 -15.30 -5.98 -1.21
N PHE A 57 -15.10 -4.67 -1.38
CA PHE A 57 -16.16 -3.68 -1.22
C PHE A 57 -17.25 -3.75 -2.30
N THR A 58 -16.97 -4.29 -3.48
CA THR A 58 -17.99 -4.40 -4.54
C THR A 58 -19.13 -5.33 -4.16
N ILE A 59 -18.86 -6.35 -3.34
CA ILE A 59 -19.86 -7.27 -2.80
C ILE A 59 -20.79 -6.53 -1.83
N PHE A 60 -20.23 -5.73 -0.93
CA PHE A 60 -21.00 -4.87 -0.02
C PHE A 60 -21.84 -3.85 -0.78
N LEU A 61 -21.25 -3.15 -1.76
CA LEU A 61 -21.99 -2.18 -2.57
C LEU A 61 -23.15 -2.84 -3.34
N ARG A 62 -22.97 -4.04 -3.89
CA ARG A 62 -24.06 -4.80 -4.53
C ARG A 62 -25.16 -5.16 -3.54
N GLY A 63 -24.80 -5.60 -2.33
CA GLY A 63 -25.76 -5.87 -1.25
C GLY A 63 -26.56 -4.62 -0.85
N PHE A 64 -25.89 -3.47 -0.70
CA PHE A 64 -26.57 -2.19 -0.42
C PHE A 64 -27.46 -1.73 -1.57
N GLN A 65 -27.05 -1.93 -2.83
CA GLN A 65 -27.89 -1.61 -3.99
C GLN A 65 -29.15 -2.47 -4.05
N GLN A 66 -29.04 -3.77 -3.74
CA GLN A 66 -30.19 -4.67 -3.65
C GLN A 66 -31.14 -4.24 -2.52
N LEU A 67 -30.61 -3.94 -1.33
CA LEU A 67 -31.42 -3.45 -0.21
C LEU A 67 -32.11 -2.12 -0.53
N LYS A 68 -31.39 -1.19 -1.17
CA LYS A 68 -31.96 0.08 -1.65
C LYS A 68 -33.10 -0.15 -2.64
N SER A 69 -32.96 -1.11 -3.56
CA SER A 69 -34.03 -1.43 -4.52
C SER A 69 -35.26 -2.08 -3.86
N PHE A 70 -35.08 -2.71 -2.70
CA PHE A 70 -36.16 -3.29 -1.92
C PHE A 70 -36.93 -2.22 -1.14
N PHE A 71 -36.22 -1.24 -0.56
CA PHE A 71 -36.83 -0.13 0.18
C PHE A 71 -37.35 1.02 -0.71
N PHE A 72 -36.69 1.29 -1.83
CA PHE A 72 -37.02 2.38 -2.73
C PHE A 72 -37.30 1.84 -4.13
N ARG A 73 -38.56 1.91 -4.56
CA ARG A 73 -38.98 1.55 -5.92
C ARG A 73 -38.32 2.49 -6.94
N LYS A 74 -37.40 1.96 -7.75
CA LYS A 74 -36.68 2.74 -8.77
C LYS A 74 -37.64 3.40 -9.78
N PRO A 75 -37.59 4.74 -9.99
CA PRO A 75 -38.24 5.36 -11.13
C PRO A 75 -37.51 5.01 -12.44
N ARG A 76 -38.27 4.64 -13.48
CA ARG A 76 -37.79 4.14 -14.79
C ARG A 76 -36.92 5.12 -15.61
N LEU A 77 -36.71 6.35 -15.14
CA LEU A 77 -36.11 7.45 -15.92
C LEU A 77 -34.61 7.68 -15.64
N MET A 78 -33.99 6.96 -14.70
CA MET A 78 -32.57 7.15 -14.33
C MET A 78 -31.58 6.23 -15.06
N ASP A 79 -32.06 5.28 -15.88
CA ASP A 79 -31.17 4.30 -16.52
C ASP A 79 -30.56 4.80 -17.85
N SER A 80 -31.06 5.89 -18.45
CA SER A 80 -30.59 6.40 -19.75
C SER A 80 -29.47 7.44 -19.67
N ASP A 81 -29.34 8.17 -18.56
CA ASP A 81 -28.37 9.28 -18.44
C ASP A 81 -27.09 8.94 -17.68
N LEU A 82 -27.03 7.75 -17.06
CA LEU A 82 -25.78 7.18 -16.60
C LEU A 82 -25.08 6.52 -17.78
N VAL A 83 -24.68 7.33 -18.77
CA VAL A 83 -23.61 6.95 -19.70
C VAL A 83 -22.44 6.53 -18.82
N ARG A 84 -22.26 5.22 -18.68
CA ARG A 84 -21.11 4.62 -18.04
C ARG A 84 -19.89 5.12 -18.79
N GLY A 85 -19.24 6.15 -18.26
CA GLY A 85 -17.89 6.56 -18.62
C GLY A 85 -16.87 5.51 -18.16
N ASP A 86 -17.14 4.24 -18.45
CA ASP A 86 -16.19 3.13 -18.36
C ASP A 86 -15.33 3.20 -19.62
N ASP A 87 -14.53 4.25 -19.74
CA ASP A 87 -13.48 4.28 -20.76
C ASP A 87 -12.51 3.14 -20.45
N PRO A 88 -12.43 2.09 -21.30
CA PRO A 88 -11.62 0.90 -21.01
C PRO A 88 -10.13 1.27 -20.89
N VAL A 89 -9.71 2.30 -21.61
CA VAL A 89 -8.36 2.88 -21.55
C VAL A 89 -8.09 3.53 -20.19
N PHE A 90 -9.07 4.25 -19.63
CA PHE A 90 -8.92 4.89 -18.33
C PHE A 90 -8.90 3.84 -17.20
N ALA A 91 -9.75 2.82 -17.29
CA ALA A 91 -9.78 1.71 -16.35
C ALA A 91 -8.44 0.94 -16.36
N GLN A 92 -7.89 0.67 -17.54
CA GLN A 92 -6.60 0.00 -17.69
C GLN A 92 -5.43 0.85 -17.14
N LYS A 93 -5.42 2.16 -17.40
CA LYS A 93 -4.40 3.08 -16.85
C LYS A 93 -4.46 3.16 -15.33
N LYS A 94 -5.67 3.28 -14.77
CA LYS A 94 -5.91 3.26 -13.32
C LYS A 94 -5.41 1.96 -12.69
N GLU A 95 -5.71 0.83 -13.30
CA GLU A 95 -5.29 -0.50 -12.84
C GLU A 95 -3.76 -0.65 -12.85
N VAL A 96 -3.07 -0.17 -13.90
CA VAL A 96 -1.60 -0.17 -13.97
C VAL A 96 -0.99 0.75 -12.91
N ALA A 97 -1.55 1.95 -12.73
CA ALA A 97 -1.09 2.90 -11.72
C ALA A 97 -1.28 2.34 -10.30
N MET A 98 -2.44 1.74 -10.01
CA MET A 98 -2.72 1.10 -8.72
C MET A 98 -1.78 -0.07 -8.45
N ARG A 99 -1.49 -0.93 -9.44
CA ARG A 99 -0.51 -2.01 -9.30
C ARG A 99 0.89 -1.47 -8.99
N ALA A 100 1.31 -0.42 -9.70
CA ALA A 100 2.61 0.21 -9.47
C ALA A 100 2.69 0.83 -8.07
N ALA A 101 1.67 1.59 -7.66
CA ALA A 101 1.59 2.19 -6.33
C ALA A 101 1.60 1.13 -5.22
N THR A 102 0.81 0.06 -5.37
CA THR A 102 0.78 -1.06 -4.42
C THR A 102 2.16 -1.70 -4.26
N THR A 103 2.83 -1.97 -5.38
CA THR A 103 4.17 -2.58 -5.38
C THR A 103 5.19 -1.66 -4.72
N LEU A 104 5.10 -0.34 -4.97
CA LEU A 104 5.95 0.64 -4.32
C LEU A 104 5.71 0.68 -2.81
N PHE A 105 4.47 0.85 -2.35
CA PHE A 105 4.13 0.89 -0.93
C PHE A 105 4.55 -0.37 -0.18
N LEU A 106 4.31 -1.55 -0.76
CA LEU A 106 4.72 -2.82 -0.16
C LEU A 106 6.24 -2.96 -0.10
N SER A 107 6.95 -2.65 -1.20
CA SER A 107 8.41 -2.81 -1.24
C SER A 107 9.14 -1.79 -0.36
N SER A 108 8.72 -0.52 -0.35
CA SER A 108 9.30 0.49 0.53
C SER A 108 8.96 0.27 2.00
N GLY A 109 7.71 -0.12 2.30
CA GLY A 109 7.30 -0.48 3.65
C GLY A 109 8.09 -1.67 4.20
N THR A 110 8.23 -2.74 3.39
CA THR A 110 9.06 -3.89 3.74
C THR A 110 10.53 -3.50 3.93
N GLY A 111 11.08 -2.68 3.02
CA GLY A 111 12.45 -2.19 3.13
C GLY A 111 12.69 -1.41 4.43
N MET A 112 11.75 -0.56 4.83
CA MET A 112 11.84 0.18 6.09
C MET A 112 11.73 -0.70 7.34
N ILE A 113 10.89 -1.74 7.32
CA ILE A 113 10.86 -2.71 8.42
C ILE A 113 12.19 -3.45 8.51
N VAL A 114 12.72 -3.94 7.38
CA VAL A 114 14.03 -4.59 7.36
C VAL A 114 15.12 -3.65 7.89
N PHE A 115 15.08 -2.38 7.49
CA PHE A 115 16.02 -1.37 7.96
C PHE A 115 15.98 -1.20 9.49
N SER A 116 14.77 -1.07 10.04
CA SER A 116 14.55 -0.98 11.48
C SER A 116 15.05 -2.21 12.23
N LEU A 117 14.78 -3.42 11.70
CA LEU A 117 15.21 -4.68 12.31
C LEU A 117 16.74 -4.81 12.33
N VAL A 118 17.41 -4.47 11.24
CA VAL A 118 18.88 -4.52 11.17
C VAL A 118 19.50 -3.55 12.18
N LEU A 119 19.01 -2.31 12.26
CA LEU A 119 19.48 -1.34 13.26
C LEU A 119 19.18 -1.79 14.69
N THR A 120 18.06 -2.47 14.92
CA THR A 120 17.73 -3.05 16.23
C THR A 120 18.77 -4.09 16.64
N CYS A 121 19.22 -4.94 15.71
CA CYS A 121 20.30 -5.89 16.00
C CYS A 121 21.60 -5.17 16.42
N PHE A 122 21.96 -4.06 15.76
CA PHE A 122 23.13 -3.25 16.13
C PHE A 122 22.94 -2.50 17.45
N TYR A 123 21.73 -2.09 17.78
CA TYR A 123 21.45 -1.41 19.05
C TYR A 123 21.70 -2.29 20.27
N TYR A 124 21.45 -3.60 20.15
CA TYR A 124 21.62 -4.58 21.22
C TYR A 124 22.98 -5.30 21.21
N LEU A 125 23.82 -5.04 20.20
CA LEU A 125 25.19 -5.57 20.11
C LEU A 125 26.18 -4.64 20.83
#